data_AF-A0A832SLK0-F1
#
_entry.id   AF-A0A832SLK0-F1
#
_cell.length_a   1.000
_cell.length_b   1.000
_cell.length_c   1.000
_cell.angle_alpha   90.00
_cell.angle_beta   90.00
_cell.angle_gamma   90.00
#
_symmetry.space_group_name_H-M   'P 1'
#
loop_
_entity.id
_entity.type
_entity.pdbx_description
1 polymer ?
#
loop_
_entity_poly.entity_id
_entity_poly.type
_entity_poly.pdbx_seq_one_letter_code
_entity_poly.pdbx_strand_id
1 'polypeptide(L)'
;MIIHEIVEGHRNQSLAIIDYKKIISLEPEKIPIENLNDVLSENIIDGLKKYGFLGVLPFQNESIRSILKGNNSIISASTGSGKTEAFVIPILQKIL
;
A
#
# COMPACT_ATOMS: atom_id res chain seq x y z
N MET A 1 14.03 19.70 16.49
CA MET A 1 13.60 18.31 16.19
C MET A 1 14.62 17.39 16.83
N ILE A 2 14.19 16.36 17.57
CA ILE A 2 15.08 15.49 18.38
C ILE A 2 16.26 14.91 17.58
N ILE A 3 16.07 14.66 16.28
CA ILE A 3 17.13 14.19 15.37
C ILE A 3 18.29 15.20 15.26
N HIS A 4 18.01 16.51 15.20
CA HIS A 4 19.08 17.52 15.16
C HIS A 4 19.90 17.54 16.45
N GLU A 5 19.25 17.40 17.61
CA GLU A 5 19.93 17.35 18.91
C GLU A 5 20.79 16.08 19.03
N ILE A 6 20.31 14.94 18.54
CA ILE A 6 21.10 13.69 18.49
C ILE A 6 22.32 13.86 17.57
N VAL A 7 22.15 14.46 16.39
CA VAL A 7 23.25 14.67 15.44
C VAL A 7 24.30 15.64 16.01
N GLU A 8 23.88 16.77 16.57
CA GLU A 8 24.78 17.75 17.17
C GLU A 8 25.47 17.20 18.42
N GLY A 9 24.74 16.47 19.27
CA GLY A 9 25.36 15.84 20.43
C GLY A 9 26.34 14.72 20.06
N HIS A 10 26.12 14.00 18.97
CA HIS A 10 27.09 13.05 18.46
C HIS A 10 28.34 13.74 17.90
N ARG A 11 28.18 14.82 17.12
CA ARG A 11 29.29 15.63 16.58
C ARG A 11 30.14 16.24 17.68
N ASN A 12 29.51 16.76 18.72
CA ASN A 12 30.18 17.38 19.86
C ASN A 12 30.58 16.36 20.95
N GLN A 13 30.45 15.06 20.65
CA GLN A 13 30.79 13.94 21.56
C GLN A 13 30.09 14.00 22.93
N SER A 14 28.97 14.72 23.04
CA SER A 14 28.18 14.86 24.25
C SER A 14 27.04 13.86 24.36
N LEU A 15 26.68 13.19 23.25
CA LEU A 15 25.65 12.16 23.19
C LEU A 15 26.15 10.93 22.41
N ALA A 16 25.74 9.75 22.87
CA ALA A 16 25.94 8.49 22.19
C ALA A 16 24.61 7.71 22.14
N ILE A 17 24.37 6.98 21.05
CA ILE A 17 23.28 6.01 20.97
C ILE A 17 23.74 4.78 21.75
N ILE A 18 23.16 4.55 22.93
CA ILE A 18 23.54 3.44 23.83
C ILE A 18 22.83 2.15 23.42
N ASP A 19 21.62 2.26 22.86
CA ASP A 19 20.83 1.14 22.36
C ASP A 19 19.91 1.61 21.21
N TYR A 20 19.74 0.76 20.20
CA TYR A 20 18.73 0.97 19.15
C TYR A 20 18.14 -0.36 18.72
N LYS A 21 16.80 -0.41 18.63
CA LYS A 21 16.08 -1.57 18.12
C LYS A 21 15.36 -1.19 16.84
N LYS A 22 15.82 -1.72 15.71
CA LYS A 22 15.06 -1.64 14.45
C LYS A 22 13.94 -2.68 14.50
N ILE A 23 12.71 -2.22 14.70
CA ILE A 23 11.53 -3.07 14.58
C ILE A 23 11.16 -3.12 13.10
N ILE A 24 11.40 -4.27 12.47
CA ILE A 24 10.95 -4.52 11.09
C ILE A 24 9.51 -5.02 11.19
N SER A 25 8.57 -4.27 10.63
CA SER A 25 7.22 -4.78 10.41
C SER A 25 7.27 -5.70 9.19
N LEU A 26 6.65 -6.88 9.28
CA LEU A 26 6.48 -7.73 8.11
C LEU A 26 5.55 -7.03 7.13
N GLU A 27 5.91 -7.03 5.85
CA GLU A 27 5.00 -6.60 4.81
C GLU A 27 3.73 -7.47 4.87
N PRO A 28 2.54 -6.86 4.87
CA PRO A 28 1.30 -7.63 4.90
C PRO A 28 1.19 -8.54 3.68
N GLU A 29 0.65 -9.73 3.89
CA GLU A 29 0.46 -10.70 2.82
C GLU A 29 -0.43 -10.13 1.71
N LYS A 30 0.01 -10.32 0.46
CA LYS A 30 -0.70 -9.86 -0.72
C LYS A 30 -1.42 -11.03 -1.37
N ILE A 31 -2.67 -10.78 -1.75
CA ILE A 31 -3.45 -11.65 -2.61
C ILE A 31 -2.89 -11.51 -4.05
N PRO A 32 -2.57 -12.61 -4.75
CA PRO A 32 -2.07 -12.55 -6.12
C PRO A 32 -2.97 -11.75 -7.05
N ILE A 33 -2.39 -11.01 -7.98
CA ILE A 33 -3.17 -10.13 -8.87
C ILE A 33 -4.14 -10.93 -9.75
N GLU A 34 -3.81 -12.18 -10.06
CA GLU A 34 -4.64 -13.12 -10.80
C GLU A 34 -5.98 -13.40 -10.12
N ASN A 35 -6.08 -13.18 -8.80
CA ASN A 35 -7.34 -13.31 -8.09
C ASN A 35 -8.40 -12.34 -8.62
N LEU A 36 -8.01 -11.22 -9.24
CA LEU A 36 -8.92 -10.22 -9.78
C LEU A 36 -9.31 -10.47 -11.24
N ASN A 37 -8.85 -11.56 -11.88
CA ASN A 37 -9.17 -11.88 -13.28
C ASN A 37 -10.68 -12.11 -13.52
N ASP A 38 -11.45 -12.41 -12.48
CA ASP A 38 -12.90 -12.60 -12.55
C ASP A 38 -13.69 -11.27 -12.55
N VAL A 39 -13.05 -10.17 -12.16
CA VAL A 39 -13.70 -8.85 -11.99
C VAL A 39 -13.02 -7.71 -12.75
N LEU A 40 -11.79 -7.89 -13.22
CA LEU A 40 -11.06 -6.91 -14.02
C LEU A 40 -10.77 -7.47 -15.42
N SER A 41 -10.74 -6.58 -16.40
CA SER A 41 -10.35 -6.92 -17.77
C SER A 41 -8.86 -7.28 -17.86
N GLU A 42 -8.51 -8.11 -18.86
CA GLU A 42 -7.13 -8.49 -19.14
C GLU A 42 -6.22 -7.27 -19.34
N ASN A 43 -6.69 -6.23 -20.03
CA ASN A 43 -5.94 -4.98 -20.23
C ASN A 43 -5.54 -4.30 -18.91
N ILE A 44 -6.45 -4.28 -17.92
CA ILE A 44 -6.15 -3.73 -16.59
C ILE A 44 -5.15 -4.62 -15.87
N ILE A 45 -5.35 -5.95 -15.88
CA ILE A 45 -4.45 -6.90 -15.22
C ILE A 45 -3.03 -6.81 -15.79
N ASP A 46 -2.88 -6.78 -17.11
CA ASP A 46 -1.59 -6.66 -17.79
C ASP A 46 -0.92 -5.31 -17.50
N GLY A 47 -1.71 -4.24 -17.46
CA GLY A 47 -1.25 -2.92 -17.01
C GLY A 47 -0.68 -2.97 -15.59
N LEU A 48 -1.42 -3.54 -14.65
CA LEU A 48 -0.99 -3.68 -13.26
C LEU A 48 0.30 -4.50 -13.14
N LYS A 49 0.39 -5.64 -13.85
CA LYS A 49 1.62 -6.45 -13.89
C LYS A 49 2.81 -5.67 -14.44
N LYS A 50 2.62 -4.92 -15.53
CA LYS A 50 3.66 -4.07 -16.14
C LYS A 50 4.18 -2.99 -15.20
N TYR A 51 3.33 -2.46 -14.31
CA TYR A 51 3.71 -1.50 -13.27
C TYR A 51 4.26 -2.15 -11.98
N GLY A 52 4.46 -3.48 -11.97
CA GLY A 52 5.09 -4.20 -10.86
C GLY A 52 4.11 -4.67 -9.77
N PHE A 53 2.80 -4.65 -10.02
CA PHE A 53 1.83 -5.23 -9.10
C PHE A 53 1.82 -6.76 -9.24
N LEU A 54 2.44 -7.44 -8.28
CA LEU A 54 2.36 -8.91 -8.13
C LEU A 54 1.14 -9.37 -7.33
N GLY A 55 0.52 -8.44 -6.58
CA GLY A 55 -0.64 -8.71 -5.76
C GLY A 55 -1.14 -7.46 -5.05
N VAL A 56 -2.30 -7.58 -4.42
CA VAL A 56 -3.00 -6.52 -3.69
C VAL A 56 -3.23 -6.93 -2.23
N LEU A 57 -3.36 -5.97 -1.34
CA LEU A 57 -3.71 -6.23 0.05
C LEU A 57 -5.16 -6.71 0.17
N PRO A 58 -5.52 -7.47 1.22
CA PRO A 58 -6.88 -7.96 1.42
C PRO A 58 -7.95 -6.86 1.33
N PHE A 59 -7.72 -5.73 1.99
CA PHE A 59 -8.67 -4.61 1.95
C PHE A 59 -8.78 -3.97 0.55
N GLN A 60 -7.70 -3.99 -0.25
CA GLN A 60 -7.73 -3.49 -1.63
C GLN A 60 -8.59 -4.41 -2.50
N ASN A 61 -8.40 -5.74 -2.41
CA ASN A 61 -9.24 -6.73 -3.11
C ASN A 61 -10.72 -6.56 -2.76
N GLU A 62 -11.05 -6.44 -1.47
CA GLU A 62 -12.42 -6.20 -1.00
C GLU A 62 -13.00 -4.88 -1.53
N SER A 63 -12.21 -3.81 -1.48
CA SER A 63 -12.62 -2.49 -1.96
C SER A 63 -12.89 -2.49 -3.47
N ILE A 64 -12.00 -3.08 -4.26
CA ILE A 64 -12.13 -3.21 -5.71
C ILE A 64 -13.45 -3.91 -6.04
N ARG A 65 -13.69 -5.08 -5.44
CA ARG A 65 -14.90 -5.88 -5.67
C ARG A 65 -16.17 -5.16 -5.21
N SER A 66 -16.14 -4.48 -4.07
CA SER A 66 -17.29 -3.73 -3.54
C SER A 66 -17.67 -2.55 -4.46
N ILE A 67 -16.68 -1.78 -4.92
CA ILE A 67 -16.89 -0.62 -5.80
C ILE A 67 -17.40 -1.07 -7.18
N LEU A 68 -16.86 -2.17 -7.73
CA LEU A 68 -17.34 -2.73 -9.01
C LEU A 68 -18.80 -3.21 -8.94
N LYS A 69 -19.23 -3.75 -7.79
CA LYS A 69 -20.64 -4.09 -7.54
C LYS A 69 -21.58 -2.88 -7.43
N GLY A 70 -21.03 -1.65 -7.41
CA GLY A 70 -21.82 -0.42 -7.31
C GLY A 70 -22.14 0.01 -5.88
N ASN A 71 -21.47 -0.56 -4.88
CA ASN A 71 -21.69 -0.20 -3.49
C ASN A 71 -20.97 1.12 -3.12
N ASN A 72 -21.67 1.97 -2.38
CA ASN A 72 -21.03 3.07 -1.66
C ASN A 72 -20.08 2.48 -0.61
N SER A 73 -18.79 2.80 -0.71
CA SER A 73 -17.74 2.16 0.07
C SER A 73 -16.97 3.18 0.91
N ILE A 74 -16.75 2.87 2.19
CA ILE A 74 -15.85 3.60 3.08
C ILE A 74 -14.61 2.75 3.28
N ILE A 75 -13.45 3.25 2.87
CA ILE A 75 -12.17 2.55 3.00
C ILE A 75 -11.38 3.15 4.17
N SER A 76 -11.17 2.36 5.23
CA SER A 76 -10.36 2.76 6.37
C SER A 76 -9.05 1.99 6.38
N ALA A 77 -7.93 2.69 6.19
CA ALA A 77 -6.58 2.15 6.27
C ALA A 77 -5.58 3.27 6.56
N SER A 78 -4.39 2.94 7.07
CA SER A 78 -3.32 3.91 7.35
C SER A 78 -2.82 4.63 6.10
N THR A 79 -2.16 5.78 6.25
CA THR A 79 -1.49 6.45 5.12
C THR A 79 -0.37 5.57 4.57
N GLY A 80 -0.14 5.64 3.25
CA GLY A 80 0.86 4.79 2.58
C GLY A 80 0.45 3.32 2.40
N SER A 81 -0.73 2.90 2.84
CA SER A 81 -1.19 1.50 2.70
C SER A 81 -1.73 1.14 1.32
N GLY A 82 -1.86 2.11 0.41
CA GLY A 82 -2.39 1.90 -0.94
C GLY A 82 -3.91 2.06 -1.09
N LYS A 83 -4.53 3.00 -0.36
CA LYS A 83 -5.96 3.35 -0.55
C LYS A 83 -6.25 3.94 -1.94
N THR A 84 -5.27 4.61 -2.54
CA THR A 84 -5.41 5.21 -3.88
C THR A 84 -5.67 4.12 -4.91
N GLU A 85 -4.88 3.06 -4.90
CA GLU A 85 -4.99 1.90 -5.79
C GLU A 85 -6.32 1.17 -5.55
N ALA A 86 -6.71 1.01 -4.28
CA ALA A 86 -7.99 0.39 -3.89
C ALA A 86 -9.22 1.08 -4.54
N PHE A 87 -9.14 2.40 -4.71
CA PHE A 87 -10.18 3.22 -5.31
C PHE A 87 -10.00 3.39 -6.83
N VAL A 88 -8.79 3.62 -7.31
CA VAL A 88 -8.52 3.96 -8.72
C VAL A 88 -8.71 2.76 -9.64
N ILE A 89 -8.25 1.57 -9.26
CA ILE A 89 -8.36 0.36 -10.09
C ILE A 89 -9.81 0.07 -10.53
N PRO A 90 -10.82 0.01 -9.63
CA PRO A 90 -12.18 -0.28 -10.03
C PRO A 90 -12.83 0.88 -10.81
N ILE A 91 -12.35 2.12 -10.64
CA ILE A 91 -12.83 3.28 -11.41
C ILE A 91 -12.27 3.24 -12.84
N LEU A 92 -10.98 2.94 -13.00
CA LEU A 92 -10.36 2.74 -14.32
C LEU A 92 -11.10 1.66 -15.11
N GLN A 93 -11.45 0.54 -14.46
CA GLN A 93 -12.24 -0.54 -15.08
C GLN A 93 -13.65 -0.10 -15.52
N LYS A 94 -14.24 0.93 -14.91
CA LYS A 94 -15.58 1.42 -15.28
C LYS A 94 -15.57 2.44 -16.41
N ILE A 95 -14.43 3.09 -16.67
CA ILE A 95 -14.32 4.16 -17.67
C ILE A 95 -13.62 3.72 -18.95
N LEU A 96 -12.95 2.57 -18.94
CA LEU A 96 -12.39 1.88 -20.11
C LEU A 96 -13.39 0.86 -20.65
#